data_AF-A0AAD6BBH1-F1
#
_entry.id   AF-A0AAD6BBH1-F1
#
_cell.length_a   1.000
_cell.length_b   1.000
_cell.length_c   1.000
_cell.angle_alpha   90.00
_cell.angle_beta   90.00
_cell.angle_gamma   90.00
#
_symmetry.space_group_name_H-M   'P 1'
#
loop_
_entity.id
_entity.type
_entity.pdbx_description
1 polymer ?
#
loop_
_entity_poly.entity_id
_entity_poly.type
_entity_poly.pdbx_seq_one_letter_code
_entity_poly.pdbx_strand_id
1 'polypeptide(L)'
;MVCTLRQAAEAHPPVGRGTGKRVLTAKERKTQIDDKNKLTEHYIMALPMLLSKYQADSEKVANLLQIPQFFDLDVYSAGRMEKHLDALLKQIRLVVEKHIEMDVLEACSKTYSILCSEEYTIMNRVDIARSQLIDEMTDRFSHSVEDLLQEAEEADDDDIYNVLSTLKRLTAFHNAHDLTRWDLFGSCYRLLKAGIEQGSMPEQIAVQALQCSQYSVLWQLVKVTEGSPSKDDMLALRRVVKSFLAVCQQCLSNVNTMVKEQAFMLLCDLLTIFSHQLASGSREGFQPLVFNPDSTLQNELLNFVLDHVFIDQDEESQSMEGDEEDEANKIEALHKRRNLLAAFCKLIIFDIVDMPAAADIFKHYMKYYNDYGDIIKETLSKTRQTDKIQCAKTLILSLQQLFNELLQDQGPTLDRTSSHVSGIKELARRFALTFGLDQIKTREAVATLHKDGIEFAFKYPNPRGTEFPPLNLAFLEVLSEFSSKLIRQDKKTV
;
A
#
# COMPACT_ATOMS: atom_id res chain seq x y z
N MET A 1 -17.98 -2.37 -25.91
CA MET A 1 -17.39 -1.30 -26.76
C MET A 1 -15.98 -0.95 -26.31
N VAL A 2 -15.77 -0.48 -25.08
CA VAL A 2 -14.42 -0.07 -24.59
C VAL A 2 -13.39 -1.21 -24.68
N CYS A 3 -13.77 -2.45 -24.33
CA CYS A 3 -12.88 -3.61 -24.44
C CYS A 3 -12.35 -3.86 -25.85
N THR A 4 -13.19 -3.69 -26.88
CA THR A 4 -12.76 -3.89 -28.28
C THR A 4 -11.84 -2.76 -28.74
N LEU A 5 -12.06 -1.52 -28.28
CA LEU A 5 -11.16 -0.40 -28.55
C LEU A 5 -9.79 -0.62 -27.93
N ARG A 6 -9.75 -1.02 -26.65
CA ARG A 6 -8.50 -1.35 -25.97
C ARG A 6 -7.73 -2.44 -26.73
N GLN A 7 -8.38 -3.55 -27.07
CA GLN A 7 -7.70 -4.65 -27.74
C GLN A 7 -7.20 -4.29 -29.14
N ALA A 8 -7.94 -3.45 -29.88
CA ALA A 8 -7.51 -2.95 -31.18
C ALA A 8 -6.30 -2.00 -31.06
N ALA A 9 -6.31 -1.11 -30.06
CA ALA A 9 -5.24 -0.15 -29.82
C ALA A 9 -3.97 -0.79 -29.24
N GLU A 10 -4.09 -1.69 -28.26
CA GLU A 10 -2.97 -2.32 -27.57
C GLU A 10 -2.41 -3.55 -28.31
N ALA A 11 -3.23 -4.19 -29.16
CA ALA A 11 -2.88 -5.38 -29.94
C ALA A 11 -2.37 -6.58 -29.10
N HIS A 12 -2.79 -6.69 -27.84
CA HIS A 12 -2.56 -7.87 -27.01
C HIS A 12 -3.83 -8.33 -26.25
N PRO A 13 -3.91 -9.62 -25.85
CA PRO A 13 -5.01 -10.10 -25.01
C PRO A 13 -5.04 -9.43 -23.62
N PRO A 14 -6.18 -9.50 -22.89
CA PRO A 14 -6.24 -9.10 -21.49
C PRO A 14 -5.28 -9.90 -20.59
N VAL A 15 -5.01 -9.36 -19.40
CA VAL A 15 -4.24 -10.04 -18.34
C VAL A 15 -4.76 -11.46 -18.12
N GLY A 16 -3.86 -12.43 -17.98
CA GLY A 16 -4.19 -13.86 -17.83
C GLY A 16 -4.53 -14.61 -19.13
N ARG A 17 -4.65 -13.90 -20.27
CA ARG A 17 -4.91 -14.52 -21.60
C ARG A 17 -3.76 -14.36 -22.59
N GLY A 18 -2.70 -13.63 -22.22
CA GLY A 18 -1.53 -13.39 -23.07
C GLY A 18 -0.55 -14.55 -23.10
N THR A 19 0.13 -14.74 -24.24
CA THR A 19 1.24 -15.69 -24.40
C THR A 19 2.59 -14.96 -24.32
N GLY A 20 3.09 -14.68 -23.11
CA GLY A 20 4.39 -14.02 -22.91
C GLY A 20 4.56 -12.69 -23.67
N LYS A 21 5.80 -12.19 -23.80
CA LYS A 21 6.11 -10.99 -24.62
C LYS A 21 6.05 -11.34 -26.12
N ARG A 22 4.84 -11.42 -26.69
CA ARG A 22 4.63 -11.64 -28.12
C ARG A 22 5.00 -10.39 -28.92
N VAL A 23 5.81 -10.55 -29.96
CA VAL A 23 6.17 -9.48 -30.90
C VAL A 23 5.17 -9.47 -32.06
N LEU A 24 4.65 -8.28 -32.39
CA LEU A 24 3.73 -8.09 -33.52
C LEU A 24 4.45 -8.21 -34.86
N THR A 25 3.83 -8.90 -35.82
CA THR A 25 4.28 -8.91 -37.21
C THR A 25 4.10 -7.52 -37.86
N ALA A 26 4.78 -7.27 -38.97
CA ALA A 26 4.64 -6.01 -39.71
C ALA A 26 3.18 -5.75 -40.16
N LYS A 27 2.45 -6.81 -40.53
CA LYS A 27 1.03 -6.73 -40.89
C LYS A 27 0.16 -6.36 -39.68
N GLU A 28 0.36 -7.02 -38.54
CA GLU A 28 -0.38 -6.72 -37.31
C GLU A 28 -0.11 -5.30 -36.80
N ARG A 29 1.15 -4.85 -36.85
CA ARG A 29 1.51 -3.48 -36.51
C ARG A 29 0.84 -2.45 -37.42
N LYS A 30 0.77 -2.73 -38.73
CA LYS A 30 0.05 -1.86 -39.67
C LYS A 30 -1.44 -1.79 -39.31
N THR A 31 -2.08 -2.94 -39.08
CA THR A 31 -3.49 -2.99 -38.65
C THR A 31 -3.72 -2.23 -37.35
N GLN A 32 -2.85 -2.37 -36.36
CA GLN A 32 -2.93 -1.63 -35.10
C GLN A 32 -2.91 -0.11 -35.31
N ILE A 33 -2.01 0.39 -36.16
CA ILE A 33 -1.93 1.82 -36.48
C ILE A 33 -3.19 2.29 -37.22
N ASP A 34 -3.63 1.54 -38.22
CA ASP A 34 -4.84 1.87 -39.00
C ASP A 34 -6.10 1.88 -38.10
N ASP A 35 -6.24 0.91 -37.20
CA ASP A 35 -7.34 0.82 -36.23
C ASP A 35 -7.28 1.97 -35.22
N LYS A 36 -6.08 2.30 -34.71
CA LYS A 36 -5.87 3.43 -33.78
C LYS A 36 -6.25 4.77 -34.43
N ASN A 37 -5.88 4.99 -35.68
CA ASN A 37 -6.27 6.21 -36.40
C ASN A 37 -7.79 6.29 -36.58
N LYS A 38 -8.40 5.20 -37.05
CA LYS A 38 -9.84 5.14 -37.31
C LYS A 38 -10.67 5.33 -36.04
N LEU A 39 -10.28 4.70 -34.93
CA LEU A 39 -11.00 4.88 -33.66
C LEU A 39 -10.81 6.31 -33.13
N THR A 40 -9.63 6.90 -33.30
CA THR A 40 -9.34 8.26 -32.84
C THR A 40 -10.23 9.26 -33.56
N GLU A 41 -10.22 9.27 -34.89
CA GLU A 41 -11.05 10.18 -35.69
C GLU A 41 -12.55 10.04 -35.34
N HIS A 42 -13.03 8.81 -35.20
CA HIS A 42 -14.43 8.56 -34.87
C HIS A 42 -14.82 9.06 -33.47
N TYR A 43 -14.05 8.68 -32.44
CA TYR A 43 -14.42 8.96 -31.05
C TYR A 43 -14.06 10.37 -30.60
N ILE A 44 -13.14 11.08 -31.26
CA ILE A 44 -12.97 12.53 -31.05
C ILE A 44 -14.32 13.25 -31.23
N MET A 45 -15.08 12.89 -32.28
CA MET A 45 -16.38 13.48 -32.54
C MET A 45 -17.48 12.89 -31.65
N ALA A 46 -17.50 11.57 -31.46
CA ALA A 46 -18.60 10.88 -30.80
C ALA A 46 -18.55 10.95 -29.26
N LEU A 47 -17.37 10.95 -28.65
CA LEU A 47 -17.20 10.85 -27.20
C LEU A 47 -17.88 11.99 -26.42
N PRO A 48 -17.77 13.27 -26.82
CA PRO A 48 -18.48 14.35 -26.12
C PRO A 48 -20.00 14.14 -26.11
N MET A 49 -20.57 13.63 -27.22
CA MET A 49 -22.01 13.36 -27.31
C MET A 49 -22.43 12.17 -26.43
N LEU A 50 -21.59 11.13 -26.36
CA LEU A 50 -21.83 9.98 -25.50
C LEU A 50 -21.78 10.37 -24.03
N LEU A 51 -20.77 11.14 -23.61
CA LEU A 51 -20.68 11.66 -22.25
C LEU A 51 -21.90 12.51 -21.92
N SER A 52 -22.28 13.45 -22.79
CA SER A 52 -23.47 14.28 -22.57
C SER A 52 -24.76 13.46 -22.39
N LYS A 53 -24.92 12.39 -23.18
CA LYS A 53 -26.10 11.51 -23.09
C LYS A 53 -26.12 10.66 -21.83
N TYR A 54 -24.97 10.16 -21.39
CA TYR A 54 -24.84 9.20 -20.29
C TYR A 54 -24.29 9.81 -19.00
N GLN A 55 -24.14 11.14 -18.92
CA GLN A 55 -23.53 11.90 -17.81
C GLN A 55 -24.13 11.70 -16.41
N ALA A 56 -25.20 10.92 -16.26
CA ALA A 56 -25.80 10.62 -14.95
C ALA A 56 -25.41 9.23 -14.43
N ASP A 57 -24.83 8.40 -15.29
CA ASP A 57 -24.57 6.99 -15.02
C ASP A 57 -23.07 6.79 -14.79
N SER A 58 -22.70 6.61 -13.52
CA SER A 58 -21.30 6.56 -13.08
C SER A 58 -20.51 5.44 -13.77
N GLU A 59 -21.08 4.23 -13.88
CA GLU A 59 -20.42 3.09 -14.52
C GLU A 59 -20.18 3.34 -16.02
N LYS A 60 -21.18 3.87 -16.75
CA LYS A 60 -21.02 4.20 -18.17
C LYS A 60 -20.00 5.31 -18.37
N VAL A 61 -20.04 6.35 -17.54
CA VAL A 61 -19.12 7.49 -17.63
C VAL A 61 -17.68 7.07 -17.36
N ALA A 62 -17.44 6.30 -16.28
CA ALA A 62 -16.10 5.79 -15.95
C ALA A 62 -15.52 4.97 -17.12
N ASN A 63 -16.33 4.12 -17.75
CA ASN A 63 -15.95 3.35 -18.94
C ASN A 63 -15.68 4.24 -20.17
N LEU A 64 -16.53 5.23 -20.45
CA LEU A 64 -16.36 6.13 -21.61
C LEU A 64 -15.08 6.98 -21.49
N LEU A 65 -14.75 7.43 -20.29
CA LEU A 65 -13.53 8.20 -20.01
C LEU A 65 -12.24 7.39 -20.16
N GLN A 66 -12.32 6.06 -20.30
CA GLN A 66 -11.15 5.25 -20.67
C GLN A 66 -10.77 5.41 -22.16
N ILE A 67 -11.65 5.92 -23.01
CA ILE A 67 -11.44 5.92 -24.47
C ILE A 67 -10.25 6.82 -24.91
N PRO A 68 -10.08 8.05 -24.38
CA PRO A 68 -9.01 8.95 -24.80
C PRO A 68 -7.59 8.39 -24.63
N GLN A 69 -7.37 7.44 -23.71
CA GLN A 69 -6.05 6.81 -23.52
C GLN A 69 -5.57 6.02 -24.75
N PHE A 70 -6.50 5.67 -25.64
CA PHE A 70 -6.21 4.93 -26.87
C PHE A 70 -6.07 5.85 -28.09
N PHE A 71 -6.19 7.17 -27.92
CA PHE A 71 -6.12 8.11 -29.04
C PHE A 71 -4.69 8.32 -29.56
N ASP A 72 -4.62 8.69 -30.83
CA ASP A 72 -3.50 9.45 -31.37
C ASP A 72 -3.80 10.95 -31.23
N LEU A 73 -3.20 11.60 -30.23
CA LEU A 73 -3.57 12.98 -29.88
C LEU A 73 -3.14 14.00 -30.94
N ASP A 74 -2.22 13.66 -31.86
CA ASP A 74 -1.83 14.52 -32.98
C ASP A 74 -3.01 14.79 -33.93
N VAL A 75 -3.97 13.86 -34.00
CA VAL A 75 -5.18 14.00 -34.81
C VAL A 75 -6.01 15.21 -34.41
N TYR A 76 -5.96 15.65 -33.13
CA TYR A 76 -6.66 16.87 -32.71
C TYR A 76 -6.17 18.10 -33.46
N SER A 77 -4.86 18.22 -33.68
CA SER A 77 -4.26 19.39 -34.34
C SER A 77 -4.18 19.20 -35.86
N ALA A 78 -3.70 18.04 -36.32
CA ALA A 78 -3.59 17.73 -37.75
C ALA A 78 -4.96 17.70 -38.44
N GLY A 79 -5.98 17.20 -37.75
CA GLY A 79 -7.35 17.11 -38.24
C GLY A 79 -8.21 18.37 -38.03
N ARG A 80 -7.65 19.43 -37.41
CA ARG A 80 -8.39 20.65 -37.01
C ARG A 80 -9.65 20.33 -36.19
N MET A 81 -9.50 19.45 -35.21
CA MET A 81 -10.57 18.94 -34.36
C MET A 81 -10.61 19.61 -32.97
N GLU A 82 -10.01 20.79 -32.81
CA GLU A 82 -9.90 21.49 -31.52
C GLU A 82 -11.27 21.82 -30.92
N LYS A 83 -12.28 22.09 -31.75
CA LYS A 83 -13.67 22.28 -31.30
C LYS A 83 -14.24 21.07 -30.56
N HIS A 84 -13.81 19.86 -30.94
CA HIS A 84 -14.25 18.62 -30.30
C HIS A 84 -13.48 18.35 -29.01
N LEU A 85 -12.21 18.79 -28.94
CA LEU A 85 -11.47 18.83 -27.69
C LEU A 85 -12.14 19.75 -26.68
N ASP A 86 -12.51 20.97 -27.06
CA ASP A 86 -13.24 21.90 -26.17
C ASP A 86 -14.56 21.30 -25.68
N ALA A 87 -15.29 20.64 -26.58
CA ALA A 87 -16.53 19.94 -26.23
C ALA A 87 -16.27 18.80 -25.24
N LEU A 88 -15.20 18.01 -25.42
CA LEU A 88 -14.82 16.95 -24.50
C LEU A 88 -14.48 17.52 -23.12
N LEU A 89 -13.60 18.53 -23.04
CA LEU A 89 -13.18 19.16 -21.78
C LEU A 89 -14.38 19.72 -21.02
N LYS A 90 -15.31 20.36 -21.73
CA LYS A 90 -16.57 20.84 -21.14
C LYS A 90 -17.40 19.70 -20.55
N GLN A 91 -17.52 18.58 -21.26
CA GLN A 91 -18.28 17.42 -20.75
C GLN A 91 -17.59 16.77 -19.55
N ILE A 92 -16.26 16.62 -19.57
CA ILE A 92 -15.51 16.09 -18.42
C ILE A 92 -15.71 16.99 -17.21
N ARG A 93 -15.66 18.31 -17.37
CA ARG A 93 -15.93 19.26 -16.29
C ARG A 93 -17.33 19.07 -15.68
N LEU A 94 -18.37 18.95 -16.51
CA LEU A 94 -19.74 18.70 -16.03
C LEU A 94 -19.84 17.37 -15.27
N VAL A 95 -19.12 16.34 -15.72
CA VAL A 95 -19.03 15.05 -15.01
C VAL A 95 -18.40 15.23 -13.63
N VAL A 96 -17.25 15.92 -13.54
CA VAL A 96 -16.57 16.18 -12.26
C VAL A 96 -17.45 16.95 -11.29
N GLU A 97 -18.19 17.95 -11.77
CA GLU A 97 -19.11 18.74 -10.94
C GLU A 97 -20.26 17.90 -10.39
N LYS A 98 -20.76 16.93 -11.18
CA LYS A 98 -21.94 16.12 -10.85
C LYS A 98 -21.65 14.87 -10.01
N HIS A 99 -20.48 14.26 -10.17
CA HIS A 99 -20.15 12.97 -9.56
C HIS A 99 -19.26 13.09 -8.32
N ILE A 100 -19.37 12.09 -7.44
CA ILE A 100 -18.55 11.94 -6.22
C ILE A 100 -17.97 10.52 -6.09
N GLU A 101 -18.32 9.61 -7.01
CA GLU A 101 -17.79 8.25 -7.10
C GLU A 101 -16.32 8.27 -7.53
N MET A 102 -15.48 7.51 -6.83
CA MET A 102 -14.03 7.63 -7.02
C MET A 102 -13.56 7.14 -8.38
N ASP A 103 -14.16 6.06 -8.90
CA ASP A 103 -13.83 5.54 -10.23
C ASP A 103 -14.09 6.56 -11.35
N VAL A 104 -15.15 7.36 -11.22
CA VAL A 104 -15.49 8.43 -12.18
C VAL A 104 -14.46 9.54 -12.10
N LEU A 105 -14.18 10.04 -10.89
CA LEU A 105 -13.26 11.15 -10.68
C LEU A 105 -11.82 10.79 -11.05
N GLU A 106 -11.38 9.56 -10.75
CA GLU A 106 -10.10 9.04 -11.21
C GLU A 106 -10.03 8.92 -12.74
N ALA A 107 -11.11 8.47 -13.38
CA ALA A 107 -11.15 8.42 -14.84
C ALA A 107 -11.07 9.83 -15.45
N CYS A 108 -11.72 10.84 -14.85
CA CYS A 108 -11.58 12.23 -15.25
C CYS A 108 -10.12 12.72 -15.11
N SER A 109 -9.53 12.51 -13.94
CA SER A 109 -8.14 12.90 -13.62
C SER A 109 -7.14 12.25 -14.57
N LYS A 110 -7.20 10.92 -14.76
CA LYS A 110 -6.36 10.18 -15.71
C LYS A 110 -6.55 10.69 -17.15
N THR A 111 -7.79 10.98 -17.56
CA THR A 111 -8.08 11.55 -18.89
C THR A 111 -7.41 12.91 -19.06
N TYR A 112 -7.54 13.82 -18.08
CA TYR A 112 -6.82 15.09 -18.11
C TYR A 112 -5.31 14.88 -18.20
N SER A 113 -4.75 13.90 -17.49
CA SER A 113 -3.31 13.62 -17.49
C SER A 113 -2.83 13.21 -18.87
N ILE A 114 -3.59 12.38 -19.58
CA ILE A 114 -3.29 11.96 -20.95
C ILE A 114 -3.34 13.16 -21.90
N LEU A 115 -4.40 13.97 -21.81
CA LEU A 115 -4.60 15.12 -22.67
C LEU A 115 -3.61 16.28 -22.40
N CYS A 116 -3.06 16.37 -21.18
CA CYS A 116 -2.05 17.35 -20.76
C CYS A 116 -0.59 16.89 -21.01
N SER A 117 -0.33 15.88 -21.83
CA SER A 117 1.06 15.47 -22.12
C SER A 117 1.83 16.57 -22.88
N GLU A 118 3.05 16.87 -22.43
CA GLU A 118 3.94 17.88 -23.00
C GLU A 118 4.37 17.57 -24.45
N GLU A 119 4.18 16.32 -24.89
CA GLU A 119 4.52 15.87 -26.23
C GLU A 119 3.59 16.44 -27.31
N TYR A 120 2.41 16.94 -26.94
CA TYR A 120 1.36 17.32 -27.89
C TYR A 120 1.03 18.82 -27.86
N THR A 121 0.74 19.38 -29.03
CA THR A 121 0.38 20.80 -29.21
C THR A 121 -0.92 21.22 -28.53
N ILE A 122 -1.75 20.27 -28.11
CA ILE A 122 -3.00 20.53 -27.39
C ILE A 122 -2.79 20.86 -25.90
N MET A 123 -1.60 20.59 -25.35
CA MET A 123 -1.30 20.69 -23.92
C MET A 123 -1.78 22.01 -23.29
N ASN A 124 -1.35 23.16 -23.84
CA ASN A 124 -1.68 24.48 -23.29
C ASN A 124 -3.19 24.72 -23.18
N ARG A 125 -3.97 24.23 -24.16
CA ARG A 125 -5.43 24.39 -24.17
C ARG A 125 -6.07 23.55 -23.06
N VAL A 126 -5.61 22.32 -22.89
CA VAL A 126 -6.10 21.41 -21.85
C VAL A 126 -5.68 21.91 -20.46
N ASP A 127 -4.45 22.41 -20.31
CA ASP A 127 -3.93 22.94 -19.06
C ASP A 127 -4.72 24.16 -18.55
N ILE A 128 -5.13 25.06 -19.45
CA ILE A 128 -6.02 26.18 -19.09
C ILE A 128 -7.35 25.66 -18.52
N ALA A 129 -7.99 24.69 -19.19
CA ALA A 129 -9.25 24.11 -18.73
C ALA A 129 -9.10 23.38 -17.39
N ARG A 130 -8.00 22.63 -17.22
CA ARG A 130 -7.64 21.96 -15.96
C ARG A 130 -7.42 22.97 -14.84
N SER A 131 -6.62 24.00 -15.08
CA SER A 131 -6.31 25.06 -14.11
C SER A 131 -7.59 25.73 -13.61
N GLN A 132 -8.47 26.14 -14.52
CA GLN A 132 -9.76 26.75 -14.17
C GLN A 132 -10.64 25.82 -13.33
N LEU A 133 -10.70 24.53 -13.69
CA LEU A 133 -11.43 23.54 -12.91
C LEU A 133 -10.90 23.45 -11.48
N ILE A 134 -9.59 23.34 -11.30
CA ILE A 134 -8.98 23.20 -9.97
C ILE A 134 -9.08 24.49 -9.16
N ASP A 135 -8.94 25.66 -9.77
CA ASP A 135 -9.12 26.95 -9.09
C ASP A 135 -10.51 27.00 -8.43
N GLU A 136 -11.57 26.71 -9.19
CA GLU A 136 -12.93 26.70 -8.67
C GLU A 136 -13.19 25.61 -7.61
N MET A 137 -12.60 24.42 -7.75
CA MET A 137 -12.73 23.37 -6.72
C MET A 137 -12.02 23.77 -5.43
N THR A 138 -10.84 24.37 -5.53
CA THR A 138 -10.02 24.79 -4.38
C THR A 138 -10.68 25.93 -3.63
N ASP A 139 -11.24 26.90 -4.35
CA ASP A 139 -11.99 28.01 -3.74
C ASP A 139 -13.18 27.46 -2.96
N ARG A 140 -14.00 26.59 -3.57
CA ARG A 140 -15.15 25.98 -2.88
C ARG A 140 -14.73 25.15 -1.67
N PHE A 141 -13.72 24.31 -1.82
CA PHE A 141 -13.18 23.52 -0.71
C PHE A 141 -12.72 24.39 0.45
N SER A 142 -12.00 25.48 0.17
CA SER A 142 -11.50 26.36 1.22
C SER A 142 -12.64 27.02 2.00
N HIS A 143 -13.68 27.51 1.32
CA HIS A 143 -14.87 28.06 2.00
C HIS A 143 -15.56 27.01 2.85
N SER A 144 -15.85 25.82 2.30
CA SER A 144 -16.51 24.74 3.05
C SER A 144 -15.70 24.26 4.25
N VAL A 145 -14.37 24.30 4.20
CA VAL A 145 -13.52 23.98 5.35
C VAL A 145 -13.61 25.05 6.44
N GLU A 146 -13.66 26.33 6.08
CA GLU A 146 -13.86 27.40 7.08
C GLU A 146 -15.23 27.26 7.76
N ASP A 147 -16.29 27.01 6.99
CA ASP A 147 -17.65 26.84 7.52
C ASP A 147 -17.71 25.63 8.48
N LEU A 148 -17.25 24.45 8.03
CA LEU A 148 -17.24 23.24 8.85
C LEU A 148 -16.43 23.39 10.15
N LEU A 149 -15.27 24.06 10.10
CA LEU A 149 -14.42 24.25 11.28
C LEU A 149 -14.95 25.32 12.23
N GLN A 150 -15.75 26.28 11.76
CA GLN A 150 -16.39 27.29 12.61
C GLN A 150 -17.60 26.73 13.34
N GLU A 151 -18.41 25.92 12.65
CA GLU A 151 -19.63 25.34 13.22
C GLU A 151 -19.32 24.15 14.16
N ALA A 152 -18.21 23.44 13.92
CA ALA A 152 -17.68 22.37 14.76
C ALA A 152 -18.73 21.30 15.12
N GLU A 153 -19.32 21.35 16.32
CA GLU A 153 -20.34 20.40 16.77
C GLU A 153 -21.75 20.69 16.22
N GLU A 154 -21.98 21.90 15.70
CA GLU A 154 -23.27 22.31 15.11
C GLU A 154 -23.33 22.09 13.59
N ALA A 155 -22.23 21.65 12.97
CA ALA A 155 -22.16 21.42 11.53
C ALA A 155 -23.18 20.37 11.07
N ASP A 156 -23.88 20.69 9.98
CA ASP A 156 -24.93 19.83 9.45
C ASP A 156 -24.43 18.86 8.37
N ASP A 157 -25.33 18.01 7.88
CA ASP A 157 -25.02 17.03 6.83
C ASP A 157 -24.64 17.71 5.49
N ASP A 158 -25.14 18.92 5.23
CA ASP A 158 -24.82 19.67 4.01
C ASP A 158 -23.38 20.21 4.08
N ASP A 159 -22.92 20.70 5.23
CA ASP A 159 -21.53 21.14 5.43
C ASP A 159 -20.54 19.99 5.25
N ILE A 160 -20.84 18.85 5.87
CA ILE A 160 -20.06 17.62 5.74
C ILE A 160 -20.01 17.18 4.27
N TYR A 161 -21.15 17.19 3.57
CA TYR A 161 -21.23 16.81 2.16
C TYR A 161 -20.45 17.78 1.25
N ASN A 162 -20.49 19.08 1.53
CA ASN A 162 -19.78 20.11 0.76
C ASN A 162 -18.27 19.92 0.85
N VAL A 163 -17.74 19.71 2.07
CA VAL A 163 -16.32 19.39 2.28
C VAL A 163 -15.95 18.06 1.61
N LEU A 164 -16.70 17.00 1.88
CA LEU A 164 -16.37 15.67 1.37
C LEU A 164 -16.38 15.62 -0.16
N SER A 165 -17.42 16.18 -0.79
CA SER A 165 -17.57 16.12 -2.24
C SER A 165 -16.49 16.91 -2.97
N THR A 166 -16.11 18.09 -2.48
CA THR A 166 -15.03 18.90 -3.07
C THR A 166 -13.67 18.27 -2.82
N LEU A 167 -13.44 17.76 -1.61
CA LEU A 167 -12.20 17.06 -1.25
C LEU A 167 -11.99 15.81 -2.10
N LYS A 168 -13.01 14.95 -2.32
CA LYS A 168 -12.90 13.78 -3.22
C LYS A 168 -12.45 14.16 -4.63
N ARG A 169 -13.02 15.24 -5.19
CA ARG A 169 -12.64 15.75 -6.52
C ARG A 169 -11.17 16.19 -6.53
N LEU A 170 -10.76 16.98 -5.53
CA LEU A 170 -9.38 17.44 -5.40
C LEU A 170 -8.40 16.28 -5.20
N THR A 171 -8.70 15.32 -4.32
CA THR A 171 -7.89 14.13 -4.06
C THR A 171 -7.64 13.31 -5.33
N ALA A 172 -8.69 13.05 -6.12
CA ALA A 172 -8.56 12.30 -7.37
C ALA A 172 -7.67 13.02 -8.40
N PHE A 173 -7.79 14.35 -8.51
CA PHE A 173 -6.94 15.16 -9.39
C PHE A 173 -5.50 15.28 -8.87
N HIS A 174 -5.31 15.43 -7.56
CA HIS A 174 -3.98 15.59 -6.96
C HIS A 174 -3.11 14.34 -7.13
N ASN A 175 -3.71 13.15 -7.28
CA ASN A 175 -2.94 11.95 -7.58
C ASN A 175 -2.15 12.04 -8.90
N ALA A 176 -2.78 12.54 -9.97
CA ALA A 176 -2.20 12.58 -11.32
C ALA A 176 -1.70 13.97 -11.75
N HIS A 177 -1.92 14.99 -10.92
CA HIS A 177 -1.57 16.38 -11.23
C HIS A 177 -0.87 17.04 -10.05
N ASP A 178 0.21 17.77 -10.34
CA ASP A 178 0.84 18.64 -9.36
C ASP A 178 -0.07 19.81 -9.00
N LEU A 179 -0.72 19.72 -7.83
CA LEU A 179 -1.59 20.76 -7.29
C LEU A 179 -0.92 21.55 -6.16
N THR A 180 0.40 21.49 -6.03
CA THR A 180 1.10 22.15 -4.90
C THR A 180 1.01 23.68 -4.93
N ARG A 181 0.66 24.31 -6.08
CA ARG A 181 0.43 25.77 -6.16
C ARG A 181 -0.79 26.26 -5.38
N TRP A 182 -1.71 25.36 -5.01
CA TRP A 182 -2.95 25.68 -4.29
C TRP A 182 -2.88 25.41 -2.78
N ASP A 183 -1.74 24.95 -2.26
CA ASP A 183 -1.52 24.69 -0.82
C ASP A 183 -2.63 23.87 -0.13
N LEU A 184 -3.10 22.80 -0.78
CA LEU A 184 -4.16 21.93 -0.23
C LEU A 184 -3.78 21.24 1.09
N PHE A 185 -2.47 21.11 1.38
CA PHE A 185 -1.98 20.51 2.62
C PHE A 185 -2.47 21.27 3.85
N GLY A 186 -2.45 22.61 3.83
CA GLY A 186 -2.87 23.43 4.98
C GLY A 186 -4.31 23.14 5.40
N SER A 187 -5.24 23.12 4.46
CA SER A 187 -6.66 22.83 4.74
C SER A 187 -6.88 21.37 5.17
N CYS A 188 -6.23 20.40 4.51
CA CYS A 188 -6.33 19.00 4.91
C CYS A 188 -5.74 18.75 6.32
N TYR A 189 -4.61 19.39 6.63
CA TYR A 189 -3.97 19.27 7.94
C TYR A 189 -4.86 19.81 9.07
N ARG A 190 -5.55 20.93 8.83
CA ARG A 190 -6.52 21.49 9.80
C ARG A 190 -7.69 20.55 10.04
N LEU A 191 -8.28 19.99 8.98
CA LEU A 191 -9.35 18.99 9.10
C LEU A 191 -8.89 17.78 9.93
N LEU A 192 -7.71 17.22 9.62
CA LEU A 192 -7.18 16.06 10.33
C LEU A 192 -6.91 16.37 11.81
N LYS A 193 -6.38 17.56 12.12
CA LYS A 193 -6.15 17.98 13.50
C LYS A 193 -7.44 18.18 14.28
N ALA A 194 -8.42 18.86 13.71
CA ALA A 194 -9.74 19.00 14.31
C ALA A 194 -10.37 17.63 14.58
N GLY A 195 -10.29 16.70 13.62
CA GLY A 195 -10.81 15.35 13.80
C GLY A 195 -10.13 14.52 14.89
N ILE A 196 -8.83 14.71 15.11
CA ILE A 196 -8.09 14.06 16.20
C ILE A 196 -8.46 14.68 17.56
N GLU A 197 -8.64 15.99 17.63
CA GLU A 197 -8.93 16.71 18.87
C GLU A 197 -10.39 16.53 19.32
N GLN A 198 -11.33 16.52 18.38
CA GLN A 198 -12.77 16.46 18.65
C GLN A 198 -13.32 15.02 18.61
N GLY A 199 -12.68 14.12 17.85
CA GLY A 199 -13.10 12.72 17.73
C GLY A 199 -14.38 12.48 16.90
N SER A 200 -14.96 13.52 16.30
CA SER A 200 -16.25 13.49 15.58
C SER A 200 -16.13 13.59 14.05
N MET A 201 -14.92 13.72 13.50
CA MET A 201 -14.73 13.90 12.05
C MET A 201 -15.20 12.67 11.26
N PRO A 202 -16.07 12.83 10.25
CA PRO A 202 -16.51 11.73 9.40
C PRO A 202 -15.34 10.97 8.76
N GLU A 203 -15.41 9.63 8.81
CA GLU A 203 -14.34 8.72 8.34
C GLU A 203 -13.88 9.04 6.91
N GLN A 204 -14.82 9.36 6.01
CA GLN A 204 -14.54 9.60 4.61
C GLN A 204 -13.79 10.92 4.41
N ILE A 205 -14.06 11.95 5.22
CA ILE A 205 -13.29 13.20 5.18
C ILE A 205 -11.86 12.93 5.65
N ALA A 206 -11.69 12.20 6.75
CA ALA A 206 -10.37 11.85 7.27
C ALA A 206 -9.54 11.03 6.25
N VAL A 207 -10.14 10.00 5.64
CA VAL A 207 -9.49 9.18 4.60
C VAL A 207 -9.06 10.03 3.40
N GLN A 208 -9.95 10.89 2.89
CA GLN A 208 -9.64 11.73 1.74
C GLN A 208 -8.62 12.82 2.07
N ALA A 209 -8.65 13.40 3.27
CA ALA A 209 -7.68 14.40 3.71
C ALA A 209 -6.29 13.80 3.92
N LEU A 210 -6.21 12.56 4.46
CA LEU A 210 -4.99 11.78 4.53
C LEU A 210 -4.41 11.54 3.12
N GLN A 211 -5.23 11.06 2.19
CA GLN A 211 -4.80 10.80 0.81
C GLN A 211 -4.34 12.08 0.08
N CYS A 212 -5.11 13.17 0.19
CA CYS A 212 -4.76 14.45 -0.45
C CYS A 212 -3.46 15.05 0.11
N SER A 213 -3.26 14.95 1.42
CA SER A 213 -2.04 15.40 2.09
C SER A 213 -0.82 14.60 1.61
N GLN A 214 -0.97 13.28 1.44
CA GLN A 214 0.08 12.44 0.87
C GLN A 214 0.49 12.93 -0.52
N TYR A 215 -0.48 13.16 -1.41
CA TYR A 215 -0.17 13.63 -2.76
C TYR A 215 0.56 14.98 -2.74
N SER A 216 0.16 15.91 -1.86
CA SER A 216 0.89 17.17 -1.69
C SER A 216 2.35 16.95 -1.31
N VAL A 217 2.62 16.07 -0.34
CA VAL A 217 3.98 15.71 0.10
C VAL A 217 4.78 15.09 -1.04
N LEU A 218 4.18 14.17 -1.80
CA LEU A 218 4.87 13.50 -2.92
C LEU A 218 5.21 14.47 -4.05
N TRP A 219 4.29 15.36 -4.43
CA TRP A 219 4.57 16.36 -5.47
C TRP A 219 5.61 17.39 -5.02
N GLN A 220 5.61 17.79 -3.75
CA GLN A 220 6.69 18.64 -3.20
C GLN A 220 8.05 17.92 -3.26
N LEU A 221 8.08 16.61 -2.96
CA LEU A 221 9.30 15.81 -3.09
C LEU A 221 9.79 15.71 -4.54
N VAL A 222 8.89 15.56 -5.52
CA VAL A 222 9.24 15.57 -6.95
C VAL A 222 9.91 16.90 -7.33
N LYS A 223 9.31 18.05 -6.96
CA LYS A 223 9.90 19.37 -7.22
C LYS A 223 11.28 19.55 -6.62
N VAL A 224 11.46 19.08 -5.39
CA VAL A 224 12.74 19.12 -4.68
C VAL A 224 13.78 18.18 -5.34
N THR A 225 13.33 17.05 -5.89
CA THR A 225 14.23 16.05 -6.52
C THR A 225 14.67 16.46 -7.93
N GLU A 226 13.76 17.06 -8.71
CA GLU A 226 14.03 17.48 -10.09
C GLU A 226 14.61 18.89 -10.18
N GLY A 227 14.36 19.72 -9.16
CA GLY A 227 14.84 21.10 -9.08
C GLY A 227 16.22 21.25 -8.44
N SER A 228 16.56 22.50 -8.13
CA SER A 228 17.73 22.87 -7.34
C SER A 228 17.26 23.44 -5.99
N PRO A 229 16.86 22.58 -5.03
CA PRO A 229 16.21 23.02 -3.80
C PRO A 229 17.18 23.85 -2.95
N SER A 230 16.68 24.95 -2.39
CA SER A 230 17.41 25.67 -1.35
C SER A 230 17.40 24.87 -0.04
N LYS A 231 18.27 25.24 0.91
CA LYS A 231 18.22 24.65 2.26
C LYS A 231 16.89 24.92 2.95
N ASP A 232 16.26 26.07 2.68
CA ASP A 232 14.99 26.44 3.29
C ASP A 232 13.84 25.60 2.73
N ASP A 233 13.85 25.29 1.43
CA ASP A 233 12.87 24.38 0.80
C ASP A 233 12.94 22.97 1.41
N MET A 234 14.16 22.45 1.60
CA MET A 234 14.40 21.17 2.25
C MET A 234 13.88 21.14 3.69
N LEU A 235 14.12 22.22 4.45
CA LEU A 235 13.65 22.34 5.83
C LEU A 235 12.14 22.55 5.93
N ALA A 236 11.52 23.21 4.94
CA ALA A 236 10.07 23.34 4.85
C ALA A 236 9.43 21.97 4.59
N LEU A 237 9.89 21.24 3.57
CA LEU A 237 9.39 19.90 3.27
C LEU A 237 9.59 18.94 4.45
N ARG A 238 10.77 18.96 5.11
CA ARG A 238 11.00 18.13 6.32
C ARG A 238 9.96 18.41 7.41
N ARG A 239 9.59 19.68 7.63
CA ARG A 239 8.59 20.05 8.64
C ARG A 239 7.20 19.51 8.30
N VAL A 240 6.80 19.64 7.03
CA VAL A 240 5.53 19.11 6.50
C VAL A 240 5.47 17.58 6.65
N VAL A 241 6.52 16.87 6.21
CA VAL A 241 6.59 15.40 6.33
C VAL A 241 6.53 14.96 7.80
N LYS A 242 7.30 15.62 8.68
CA LYS A 242 7.31 15.30 10.11
C LYS A 242 5.94 15.49 10.76
N SER A 243 5.26 16.61 10.48
CA SER A 243 3.93 16.88 11.05
C SER A 243 2.89 15.90 10.49
N PHE A 244 3.01 15.53 9.22
CA PHE A 244 2.09 14.58 8.59
C PHE A 244 2.28 13.15 9.10
N LEU A 245 3.52 12.67 9.25
CA LEU A 245 3.82 11.38 9.89
C LEU A 245 3.20 11.28 11.29
N ALA A 246 3.30 12.35 12.08
CA ALA A 246 2.70 12.39 13.42
C ALA A 246 1.16 12.34 13.38
N VAL A 247 0.52 12.97 12.39
CA VAL A 247 -0.93 12.89 12.19
C VAL A 247 -1.34 11.46 11.78
N CYS A 248 -0.65 10.85 10.81
CA CYS A 248 -0.92 9.47 10.42
C CYS A 248 -0.74 8.49 11.60
N GLN A 249 0.31 8.68 12.41
CA GLN A 249 0.53 7.87 13.61
C GLN A 249 -0.63 8.00 14.61
N GLN A 250 -1.12 9.22 14.87
CA GLN A 250 -2.29 9.44 15.72
C GLN A 250 -3.55 8.75 15.15
N CYS A 251 -3.72 8.77 13.82
CA CYS A 251 -4.83 8.09 13.16
C CYS A 251 -4.80 6.56 13.25
N LEU A 252 -3.67 5.91 13.58
CA LEU A 252 -3.64 4.45 13.82
C LEU A 252 -4.48 4.03 15.03
N SER A 253 -4.71 4.95 15.97
CA SER A 253 -5.53 4.73 17.16
C SER A 253 -6.99 5.18 16.98
N ASN A 254 -7.39 5.59 15.77
CA ASN A 254 -8.77 6.02 15.48
C ASN A 254 -9.75 4.84 15.67
N VAL A 255 -10.97 5.08 16.15
CA VAL A 255 -11.98 4.01 16.32
C VAL A 255 -12.41 3.36 15.01
N ASN A 256 -12.28 4.10 13.90
CA ASN A 256 -12.70 3.66 12.59
C ASN A 256 -11.60 2.90 11.84
N THR A 257 -11.91 1.66 11.43
CA THR A 257 -10.96 0.79 10.73
C THR A 257 -10.49 1.36 9.39
N MET A 258 -11.36 2.03 8.61
CA MET A 258 -10.95 2.61 7.32
C MET A 258 -9.90 3.71 7.49
N VAL A 259 -10.05 4.54 8.54
CA VAL A 259 -9.07 5.57 8.88
C VAL A 259 -7.74 4.94 9.31
N LYS A 260 -7.78 3.90 10.15
CA LYS A 260 -6.56 3.18 10.57
C LYS A 260 -5.82 2.57 9.38
N GLU A 261 -6.53 1.85 8.51
CA GLU A 261 -5.96 1.20 7.33
C GLU A 261 -5.34 2.22 6.37
N GLN A 262 -6.02 3.34 6.14
CA GLN A 262 -5.50 4.43 5.32
C GLN A 262 -4.22 5.02 5.93
N ALA A 263 -4.25 5.36 7.22
CA ALA A 263 -3.10 5.91 7.91
C ALA A 263 -1.90 4.94 7.92
N PHE A 264 -2.16 3.65 8.14
CA PHE A 264 -1.15 2.59 8.09
C PHE A 264 -0.50 2.46 6.72
N MET A 265 -1.29 2.41 5.64
CA MET A 265 -0.76 2.34 4.28
C MET A 265 0.12 3.55 3.97
N LEU A 266 -0.33 4.76 4.32
CA LEU A 266 0.43 5.99 4.12
C LEU A 266 1.73 6.02 4.94
N LEU A 267 1.71 5.57 6.20
CA LEU A 267 2.92 5.45 7.00
C LEU A 267 3.92 4.50 6.35
N CYS A 268 3.48 3.33 5.90
CA CYS A 268 4.37 2.38 5.22
C CYS A 268 4.99 2.98 3.95
N ASP A 269 4.21 3.68 3.14
CA ASP A 269 4.71 4.31 1.92
C ASP A 269 5.64 5.49 2.22
N LEU A 270 5.27 6.39 3.14
CA LEU A 270 6.11 7.52 3.54
C LEU A 270 7.43 7.07 4.18
N LEU A 271 7.41 6.09 5.07
CA LEU A 271 8.62 5.56 5.69
C LEU A 271 9.52 4.88 4.65
N THR A 272 8.94 4.25 3.63
CA THR A 272 9.70 3.69 2.50
C THR A 272 10.34 4.80 1.66
N ILE A 273 9.55 5.80 1.27
CA ILE A 273 9.96 6.90 0.39
C ILE A 273 11.00 7.80 1.06
N PHE A 274 10.81 8.14 2.33
CA PHE A 274 11.72 8.97 3.12
C PHE A 274 12.72 8.15 3.94
N SER A 275 12.98 6.90 3.56
CA SER A 275 14.02 6.06 4.19
C SER A 275 15.43 6.52 3.83
N HIS A 276 16.45 5.86 4.40
CA HIS A 276 17.84 6.05 4.03
C HIS A 276 18.11 5.82 2.52
N GLN A 277 17.23 5.12 1.80
CA GLN A 277 17.35 4.92 0.36
C GLN A 277 17.20 6.22 -0.44
N LEU A 278 16.45 7.21 0.08
CA LEU A 278 16.28 8.52 -0.55
C LEU A 278 17.62 9.24 -0.75
N ALA A 279 18.53 9.07 0.21
CA ALA A 279 19.85 9.68 0.21
C ALA A 279 20.96 8.76 -0.33
N SER A 280 20.61 7.63 -0.94
CA SER A 280 21.58 6.65 -1.45
C SER A 280 22.19 7.05 -2.80
N GLY A 281 23.43 6.60 -3.05
CA GLY A 281 24.13 6.88 -4.32
C GLY A 281 24.45 8.37 -4.50
N SER A 282 24.14 8.95 -5.65
CA SER A 282 24.45 10.36 -5.98
C SER A 282 23.47 11.37 -5.36
N ARG A 283 22.69 10.97 -4.35
CA ARG A 283 21.57 11.73 -3.77
C ARG A 283 21.78 12.11 -2.30
N GLU A 284 23.02 12.14 -1.83
CA GLU A 284 23.38 12.45 -0.43
C GLU A 284 22.83 13.80 0.06
N GLY A 285 22.58 14.77 -0.85
CA GLY A 285 21.96 16.05 -0.53
C GLY A 285 20.57 15.94 0.12
N PHE A 286 19.86 14.81 -0.07
CA PHE A 286 18.55 14.56 0.53
C PHE A 286 18.60 13.93 1.92
N GLN A 287 19.78 13.76 2.52
CA GLN A 287 19.93 13.27 3.90
C GLN A 287 19.04 14.02 4.92
N PRO A 288 18.83 15.35 4.82
CA PRO A 288 17.92 16.06 5.73
C PRO A 288 16.44 15.66 5.61
N LEU A 289 16.03 14.95 4.56
CA LEU A 289 14.66 14.45 4.41
C LEU A 289 14.48 13.02 4.90
N VAL A 290 15.55 12.34 5.33
CA VAL A 290 15.45 10.97 5.84
C VAL A 290 14.72 10.95 7.19
N PHE A 291 13.81 9.99 7.34
CA PHE A 291 13.05 9.67 8.54
C PHE A 291 13.21 8.19 8.88
N ASN A 292 13.60 7.92 10.12
CA ASN A 292 13.63 6.58 10.68
C ASN A 292 12.52 6.48 11.74
N PRO A 293 11.67 5.45 11.71
CA PRO A 293 10.62 5.28 12.71
C PRO A 293 11.25 4.92 14.06
N ASP A 294 10.77 5.56 15.14
CA ASP A 294 11.18 5.17 16.49
C ASP A 294 10.55 3.83 16.90
N SER A 295 11.02 3.26 18.01
CA SER A 295 10.53 1.97 18.50
C SER A 295 9.02 1.97 18.79
N THR A 296 8.44 3.12 19.14
CA THR A 296 7.01 3.24 19.42
C THR A 296 6.22 3.05 18.13
N LEU A 297 6.56 3.81 17.08
CA LEU A 297 5.90 3.69 15.78
C LEU A 297 6.11 2.30 15.16
N GLN A 298 7.30 1.72 15.29
CA GLN A 298 7.56 0.36 14.81
C GLN A 298 6.62 -0.67 15.47
N ASN A 299 6.41 -0.56 16.79
CA ASN A 299 5.51 -1.44 17.53
C ASN A 299 4.04 -1.18 17.16
N GLU A 300 3.62 0.08 17.01
CA GLU A 300 2.25 0.43 16.59
C GLU A 300 1.91 -0.13 15.21
N LEU A 301 2.86 -0.06 14.25
CA LEU A 301 2.70 -0.66 12.93
C LEU A 301 2.63 -2.19 13.00
N LEU A 302 3.47 -2.83 13.83
CA LEU A 302 3.41 -4.28 14.03
C LEU A 302 2.08 -4.70 14.65
N ASN A 303 1.64 -4.01 15.70
CA ASN A 303 0.35 -4.31 16.36
C ASN A 303 -0.82 -4.16 15.39
N PHE A 304 -0.82 -3.14 14.53
CA PHE A 304 -1.83 -3.01 13.48
C PHE A 304 -1.87 -4.26 12.58
N VAL A 305 -0.71 -4.79 12.17
CA VAL A 305 -0.66 -6.02 11.36
C VAL A 305 -1.24 -7.21 12.12
N LEU A 306 -0.89 -7.37 13.39
CA LEU A 306 -1.40 -8.47 14.22
C LEU A 306 -2.93 -8.38 14.38
N ASP A 307 -3.47 -7.19 14.60
CA ASP A 307 -4.90 -6.98 14.87
C ASP A 307 -5.77 -7.01 13.60
N HIS A 308 -5.24 -6.58 12.44
CA HIS A 308 -6.03 -6.35 11.24
C HIS A 308 -5.71 -7.28 10.05
N VAL A 309 -4.56 -7.98 10.07
CA VAL A 309 -4.19 -8.93 9.00
C VAL A 309 -4.40 -10.38 9.45
N PHE A 310 -3.94 -10.73 10.65
CA PHE A 310 -3.97 -12.11 11.15
C PHE A 310 -5.22 -12.40 12.00
N ILE A 311 -6.39 -12.31 11.36
CA ILE A 311 -7.70 -12.60 11.97
C ILE A 311 -8.09 -14.08 11.83
N ASP A 312 -8.88 -14.64 12.75
CA ASP A 312 -9.24 -16.05 12.72
C ASP A 312 -10.29 -16.38 11.64
N GLN A 313 -9.98 -17.39 10.80
CA GLN A 313 -10.81 -17.79 9.65
C GLN A 313 -12.19 -18.36 10.06
N ASP A 314 -12.31 -18.85 11.30
CA ASP A 314 -13.56 -19.40 11.84
C ASP A 314 -14.59 -18.30 12.17
N GLU A 315 -14.15 -17.06 12.43
CA GLU A 315 -15.06 -15.91 12.65
C GLU A 315 -15.66 -15.40 11.33
N GLU A 316 -14.93 -15.47 10.21
CA GLU A 316 -15.44 -15.13 8.87
C GLU A 316 -16.34 -16.22 8.26
N SER A 317 -16.27 -17.44 8.79
CA SER A 317 -17.03 -18.61 8.28
C SER A 317 -18.39 -18.80 8.95
N GLN A 318 -18.65 -18.14 10.07
CA GLN A 318 -19.89 -18.28 10.85
C GLN A 318 -21.01 -17.28 10.47
N SER A 319 -20.73 -16.31 9.61
CA SER A 319 -21.73 -15.36 9.12
C SER A 319 -21.84 -15.42 7.60
N MET A 320 -22.98 -15.93 7.14
CA MET A 320 -23.54 -15.90 5.78
C MET A 320 -23.35 -17.17 4.92
N GLU A 321 -24.49 -17.72 4.53
CA GLU A 321 -24.65 -18.83 3.60
C GLU A 321 -24.30 -18.38 2.16
N GLY A 322 -23.20 -18.89 1.60
CA GLY A 322 -23.15 -19.42 0.24
C GLY A 322 -23.58 -18.60 -1.00
N ASP A 323 -23.54 -17.26 -1.01
CA ASP A 323 -23.79 -16.46 -2.21
C ASP A 323 -22.48 -16.08 -2.96
N GLU A 324 -22.53 -16.02 -4.30
CA GLU A 324 -21.37 -15.66 -5.16
C GLU A 324 -20.81 -14.24 -4.87
N GLU A 325 -21.68 -13.33 -4.40
CA GLU A 325 -21.32 -11.97 -4.00
C GLU A 325 -20.48 -11.96 -2.70
N ASP A 326 -20.72 -12.92 -1.81
CA ASP A 326 -19.95 -13.08 -0.57
C ASP A 326 -18.54 -13.62 -0.86
N GLU A 327 -18.37 -14.49 -1.87
CA GLU A 327 -17.03 -14.93 -2.29
C GLU A 327 -16.22 -13.78 -2.89
N ALA A 328 -16.83 -12.93 -3.72
CA ALA A 328 -16.16 -11.76 -4.30
C ALA A 328 -15.69 -10.79 -3.21
N ASN A 329 -16.57 -10.47 -2.25
CA ASN A 329 -16.24 -9.59 -1.12
C ASN A 329 -15.12 -10.17 -0.23
N LYS A 330 -15.13 -11.48 0.04
CA LYS A 330 -14.06 -12.16 0.78
C LYS A 330 -12.71 -12.09 0.05
N ILE A 331 -12.72 -12.26 -1.26
CA ILE A 331 -11.52 -12.15 -2.09
C ILE A 331 -10.96 -10.72 -2.06
N GLU A 332 -11.82 -9.69 -2.17
CA GLU A 332 -11.40 -8.28 -2.07
C GLU A 332 -10.83 -7.94 -0.70
N ALA A 333 -11.49 -8.38 0.39
CA ALA A 333 -11.00 -8.19 1.75
C ALA A 333 -9.64 -8.87 1.97
N LEU A 334 -9.46 -10.11 1.49
CA LEU A 334 -8.19 -10.80 1.54
C LEU A 334 -7.10 -10.07 0.73
N HIS A 335 -7.41 -9.58 -0.47
CA HIS A 335 -6.48 -8.79 -1.27
C HIS A 335 -6.04 -7.52 -0.53
N LYS A 336 -6.96 -6.85 0.15
CA LYS A 336 -6.66 -5.68 0.98
C LYS A 336 -5.73 -6.04 2.14
N ARG A 337 -6.01 -7.10 2.90
CA ARG A 337 -5.14 -7.59 3.98
C ARG A 337 -3.75 -7.99 3.49
N ARG A 338 -3.68 -8.63 2.32
CA ARG A 338 -2.40 -8.97 1.65
C ARG A 338 -1.60 -7.71 1.29
N ASN A 339 -2.26 -6.65 0.83
CA ASN A 339 -1.60 -5.36 0.56
C ASN A 339 -1.05 -4.72 1.84
N LEU A 340 -1.82 -4.74 2.94
CA LEU A 340 -1.37 -4.25 4.26
C LEU A 340 -0.14 -5.02 4.75
N LEU A 341 -0.17 -6.36 4.69
CA LEU A 341 0.97 -7.19 5.07
C LEU A 341 2.20 -6.90 4.21
N ALA A 342 2.04 -6.85 2.89
CA ALA A 342 3.12 -6.53 1.98
C ALA A 342 3.70 -5.12 2.25
N ALA A 343 2.87 -4.15 2.63
CA ALA A 343 3.29 -2.81 2.99
C ALA A 343 4.27 -2.82 4.16
N PHE A 344 3.96 -3.53 5.24
CA PHE A 344 4.85 -3.66 6.39
C PHE A 344 6.07 -4.54 6.12
N CYS A 345 5.91 -5.65 5.38
CA CYS A 345 7.03 -6.51 5.00
C CYS A 345 8.09 -5.76 4.17
N LYS A 346 7.71 -4.79 3.33
CA LYS A 346 8.67 -3.91 2.65
C LYS A 346 9.55 -3.15 3.66
N LEU A 347 9.00 -2.66 4.77
CA LEU A 347 9.77 -1.95 5.79
C LEU A 347 10.83 -2.83 6.45
N ILE A 348 10.51 -4.11 6.68
CA ILE A 348 11.46 -5.11 7.19
C ILE A 348 12.56 -5.40 6.15
N ILE A 349 12.16 -5.66 4.89
CA ILE A 349 13.09 -6.04 3.82
C ILE A 349 14.11 -4.93 3.53
N PHE A 350 13.66 -3.68 3.63
CA PHE A 350 14.47 -2.51 3.36
C PHE A 350 15.12 -1.89 4.60
N ASP A 351 15.16 -2.60 5.73
CA ASP A 351 15.86 -2.17 6.96
C ASP A 351 15.38 -0.80 7.47
N ILE A 352 14.06 -0.59 7.42
CA ILE A 352 13.38 0.59 7.98
C ILE A 352 12.80 0.27 9.36
N VAL A 353 12.33 -0.97 9.53
CA VAL A 353 11.87 -1.56 10.79
C VAL A 353 12.84 -2.67 11.17
N ASP A 354 13.13 -2.82 12.45
CA ASP A 354 14.08 -3.79 12.97
C ASP A 354 13.66 -5.22 12.59
N MET A 355 14.59 -6.01 12.02
CA MET A 355 14.32 -7.38 11.57
C MET A 355 13.68 -8.31 12.63
N PRO A 356 13.97 -8.20 13.94
CA PRO A 356 13.26 -8.97 14.98
C PRO A 356 11.73 -8.80 14.99
N ALA A 357 11.19 -7.66 14.53
CA ALA A 357 9.74 -7.47 14.40
C ALA A 357 9.09 -8.47 13.44
N ALA A 358 9.86 -9.02 12.49
CA ALA A 358 9.38 -10.06 11.61
C ALA A 358 9.12 -11.39 12.33
N ALA A 359 9.59 -11.57 13.57
CA ALA A 359 9.37 -12.80 14.33
C ALA A 359 7.87 -13.08 14.54
N ASP A 360 7.12 -12.04 14.88
CA ASP A 360 5.68 -12.07 15.08
C ASP A 360 4.89 -12.28 13.77
N ILE A 361 5.52 -12.08 12.61
CA ILE A 361 4.95 -12.43 11.30
C ILE A 361 5.29 -13.88 10.93
N PHE A 362 6.55 -14.27 11.08
CA PHE A 362 7.03 -15.58 10.62
C PHE A 362 6.35 -16.73 11.38
N LYS A 363 5.96 -16.52 12.64
CA LYS A 363 5.19 -17.51 13.41
C LYS A 363 3.85 -17.87 12.76
N HIS A 364 3.26 -16.98 11.98
CA HIS A 364 2.00 -17.19 11.28
C HIS A 364 2.13 -17.93 9.94
N TYR A 365 3.35 -18.28 9.50
CA TYR A 365 3.61 -18.86 8.17
C TYR A 365 2.81 -20.13 7.86
N MET A 366 2.61 -21.01 8.85
CA MET A 366 1.80 -22.22 8.67
C MET A 366 0.30 -21.98 8.80
N LYS A 367 -0.11 -21.21 9.82
CA LYS A 367 -1.53 -20.95 10.11
C LYS A 367 -2.22 -20.27 8.93
N TYR A 368 -1.56 -19.29 8.31
CA TYR A 368 -2.10 -18.51 7.19
C TYR A 368 -1.40 -18.78 5.86
N TYR A 369 -1.01 -20.03 5.62
CA TYR A 369 -0.21 -20.37 4.44
C TYR A 369 -0.92 -20.04 3.11
N ASN A 370 -2.22 -20.30 3.01
CA ASN A 370 -2.99 -20.02 1.78
C ASN A 370 -3.17 -18.51 1.55
N ASP A 371 -3.38 -17.77 2.63
CA ASP A 371 -3.73 -16.35 2.58
C ASP A 371 -2.50 -15.46 2.42
N TYR A 372 -1.38 -15.81 3.06
CA TYR A 372 -0.19 -14.95 3.19
C TYR A 372 1.15 -15.67 2.95
N GLY A 373 1.14 -16.98 2.68
CA GLY A 373 2.35 -17.80 2.68
C GLY A 373 3.40 -17.37 1.65
N ASP A 374 2.99 -16.88 0.49
CA ASP A 374 3.90 -16.36 -0.53
C ASP A 374 4.59 -15.05 -0.10
N ILE A 375 3.86 -14.11 0.52
CA ILE A 375 4.40 -12.84 1.04
C ILE A 375 5.39 -13.11 2.17
N ILE A 376 5.03 -13.97 3.13
CA ILE A 376 5.89 -14.32 4.26
C ILE A 376 7.16 -15.04 3.76
N LYS A 377 7.01 -15.97 2.80
CA LYS A 377 8.14 -16.70 2.21
C LYS A 377 9.10 -15.78 1.47
N GLU A 378 8.60 -14.82 0.70
CA GLU A 378 9.46 -13.84 0.01
C GLU A 378 10.19 -12.95 1.02
N THR A 379 9.49 -12.51 2.07
CA THR A 379 10.09 -11.71 3.16
C THR A 379 11.21 -12.46 3.89
N LEU A 380 10.98 -13.74 4.20
CA LEU A 380 12.02 -14.65 4.72
C LEU A 380 13.22 -14.78 3.76
N SER A 381 12.95 -14.92 2.47
CA SER A 381 14.00 -15.04 1.45
C SER A 381 14.86 -13.79 1.38
N LYS A 382 14.24 -12.60 1.41
CA LYS A 382 14.89 -11.30 1.31
C LYS A 382 15.65 -10.93 2.57
N THR A 383 15.06 -11.09 3.75
CA THR A 383 15.76 -10.87 5.04
C THR A 383 17.02 -11.74 5.17
N ARG A 384 16.94 -13.02 4.75
CA ARG A 384 18.10 -13.93 4.70
C ARG A 384 19.18 -13.50 3.69
N GLN A 385 18.80 -12.88 2.57
CA GLN A 385 19.76 -12.37 1.59
C GLN A 385 20.51 -11.15 2.14
N THR A 386 19.83 -10.31 2.91
CA THR A 386 20.41 -9.14 3.58
C THR A 386 21.32 -9.54 4.74
N ASP A 387 20.80 -10.31 5.71
CA ASP A 387 21.58 -10.80 6.86
C ASP A 387 21.12 -12.21 7.27
N LYS A 388 21.98 -13.20 7.02
CA LYS A 388 21.70 -14.61 7.33
C LYS A 388 21.65 -14.89 8.83
N ILE A 389 22.51 -14.23 9.61
CA ILE A 389 22.65 -14.50 11.05
C ILE A 389 21.43 -13.88 11.75
N GLN A 390 21.14 -12.63 11.45
CA GLN A 390 19.99 -11.95 12.03
C GLN A 390 18.68 -12.62 11.62
N CYS A 391 18.54 -13.05 10.36
CA CYS A 391 17.38 -13.84 9.93
C CYS A 391 17.25 -15.14 10.75
N ALA A 392 18.35 -15.86 11.01
CA ALA A 392 18.32 -17.07 11.83
C ALA A 392 17.92 -16.81 13.30
N LYS A 393 18.37 -15.68 13.86
CA LYS A 393 17.94 -15.22 15.19
C LYS A 393 16.45 -14.87 15.23
N THR A 394 15.94 -14.19 14.21
CA THR A 394 14.52 -13.90 14.10
C THR A 394 13.68 -15.17 13.93
N LEU A 395 14.13 -16.14 13.13
CA LEU A 395 13.46 -17.43 12.97
C LEU A 395 13.32 -18.20 14.29
N ILE A 396 14.39 -18.26 15.08
CA ILE A 396 14.31 -18.94 16.38
C ILE A 396 13.46 -18.16 17.37
N LEU A 397 13.51 -16.82 17.34
CA LEU A 397 12.64 -15.97 18.15
C LEU A 397 11.15 -16.25 17.86
N SER A 398 10.75 -16.41 16.59
CA SER A 398 9.38 -16.80 16.25
C SER A 398 8.95 -18.12 16.89
N LEU A 399 9.83 -19.12 16.86
CA LEU A 399 9.55 -20.43 17.47
C LEU A 399 9.51 -20.33 19.00
N GLN A 400 10.36 -19.52 19.61
CA GLN A 400 10.36 -19.26 21.05
C GLN A 400 9.07 -18.56 21.49
N GLN A 401 8.58 -17.58 20.72
CA GLN A 401 7.30 -16.90 20.97
C GLN A 401 6.14 -17.90 20.95
N LEU A 402 6.00 -18.70 19.87
CA LEU A 402 4.97 -19.74 19.79
C LEU A 402 5.05 -20.77 20.93
N PHE A 403 6.26 -21.12 21.34
CA PHE A 403 6.45 -22.07 22.43
C PHE A 403 6.05 -21.47 23.78
N ASN A 404 6.28 -20.17 24.01
CA ASN A 404 5.81 -19.49 25.21
C ASN A 404 4.28 -19.35 25.23
N GLU A 405 3.65 -19.03 24.09
CA GLU A 405 2.19 -19.01 23.94
C GLU A 405 1.60 -20.39 24.31
N LEU A 406 2.20 -21.47 23.79
CA LEU A 406 1.81 -22.84 24.12
C LEU A 406 1.94 -23.17 25.63
N LEU A 407 3.03 -22.74 26.27
CA LEU A 407 3.23 -22.94 27.70
C LEU A 407 2.24 -22.14 28.55
N GLN A 408 1.81 -20.97 28.06
CA GLN A 408 0.80 -20.16 28.73
C GLN A 408 -0.58 -20.85 28.68
N ASP A 409 -0.91 -21.49 27.56
CA ASP A 409 -2.20 -22.19 27.37
C ASP A 409 -2.26 -23.56 28.07
N GLN A 410 -1.20 -24.38 27.97
CA GLN A 410 -1.18 -25.76 28.48
C GLN A 410 -0.48 -25.91 29.84
N GLY A 411 0.23 -24.89 30.30
CA GLY A 411 1.11 -24.96 31.46
C GLY A 411 2.43 -25.70 31.20
N PRO A 412 3.26 -25.89 32.25
CA PRO A 412 4.62 -26.44 32.11
C PRO A 412 4.66 -27.93 31.77
N THR A 413 3.55 -28.66 31.92
CA THR A 413 3.42 -30.08 31.56
C THR A 413 2.79 -30.22 30.19
N LEU A 414 3.60 -30.01 29.16
CA LEU A 414 3.17 -30.10 27.75
C LEU A 414 2.71 -31.51 27.38
N ASP A 415 1.54 -31.59 26.73
CA ASP A 415 1.16 -32.80 26.00
C ASP A 415 1.94 -32.84 24.68
N ARG A 416 3.00 -33.65 24.65
CA ARG A 416 3.85 -33.85 23.47
C ARG A 416 3.13 -34.48 22.28
N THR A 417 1.94 -35.03 22.49
CA THR A 417 1.09 -35.58 21.42
C THR A 417 0.10 -34.57 20.87
N SER A 418 0.04 -33.36 21.45
CA SER A 418 -0.87 -32.31 20.99
C SER A 418 -0.55 -31.85 19.56
N SER A 419 -1.60 -31.51 18.82
CA SER A 419 -1.51 -30.92 17.48
C SER A 419 -0.70 -29.63 17.47
N HIS A 420 -0.77 -28.83 18.54
CA HIS A 420 -0.02 -27.58 18.68
C HIS A 420 1.51 -27.80 18.71
N VAL A 421 2.00 -28.77 19.50
CA VAL A 421 3.44 -29.13 19.52
C VAL A 421 3.88 -29.62 18.15
N SER A 422 3.07 -30.48 17.50
CA SER A 422 3.35 -30.96 16.14
C SER A 422 3.42 -29.81 15.12
N GLY A 423 2.53 -28.82 15.24
CA GLY A 423 2.50 -27.63 14.39
C GLY A 423 3.77 -26.78 14.49
N ILE A 424 4.28 -26.54 15.71
CA ILE A 424 5.53 -25.80 15.92
C ILE A 424 6.72 -26.57 15.32
N LYS A 425 6.75 -27.90 15.47
CA LYS A 425 7.81 -28.74 14.87
C LYS A 425 7.76 -28.73 13.34
N GLU A 426 6.58 -28.76 12.73
CA GLU A 426 6.45 -28.65 11.27
C GLU A 426 6.89 -27.27 10.77
N LEU A 427 6.54 -26.18 11.47
CA LEU A 427 7.03 -24.85 11.15
C LEU A 427 8.57 -24.79 11.22
N ALA A 428 9.16 -25.34 12.29
CA ALA A 428 10.61 -25.43 12.46
C ALA A 428 11.28 -26.23 11.33
N ARG A 429 10.67 -27.35 10.90
CA ARG A 429 11.14 -28.13 9.76
C ARG A 429 11.15 -27.30 8.48
N ARG A 430 10.10 -26.54 8.22
CA ARG A 430 10.03 -25.65 7.05
C ARG A 430 11.06 -24.52 7.12
N PHE A 431 11.28 -23.93 8.29
CA PHE A 431 12.35 -22.97 8.50
C PHE A 431 13.73 -23.60 8.25
N ALA A 432 13.97 -24.82 8.69
CA ALA A 432 15.23 -25.52 8.44
C ALA A 432 15.52 -25.66 6.93
N LEU A 433 14.49 -25.90 6.11
CA LEU A 433 14.64 -25.99 4.64
C LEU A 433 15.11 -24.67 4.01
N THR A 434 14.90 -23.52 4.66
CA THR A 434 15.32 -22.21 4.15
C THR A 434 16.84 -22.02 4.13
N PHE A 435 17.60 -22.79 4.92
CA PHE A 435 19.07 -22.74 4.91
C PHE A 435 19.70 -23.47 3.71
N GLY A 436 18.90 -24.07 2.83
CA GLY A 436 19.37 -24.73 1.62
C GLY A 436 20.17 -26.01 1.89
N LEU A 437 20.95 -26.43 0.88
CA LEU A 437 21.82 -27.61 0.94
C LEU A 437 23.29 -27.26 1.21
N ASP A 438 23.70 -26.02 0.94
CA ASP A 438 25.07 -25.54 1.14
C ASP A 438 25.29 -25.15 2.60
N GLN A 439 25.61 -26.15 3.43
CA GLN A 439 25.83 -26.00 4.87
C GLN A 439 27.03 -25.10 5.21
N ILE A 440 27.96 -24.89 4.28
CA ILE A 440 29.12 -24.03 4.51
C ILE A 440 28.67 -22.57 4.51
N LYS A 441 27.83 -22.17 3.56
CA LYS A 441 27.33 -20.78 3.44
C LYS A 441 26.38 -20.34 4.55
N THR A 442 25.81 -21.29 5.29
CA THR A 442 24.84 -21.04 6.37
C THR A 442 25.35 -21.50 7.74
N ARG A 443 26.59 -21.99 7.80
CA ARG A 443 27.23 -22.55 9.00
C ARG A 443 27.03 -21.70 10.25
N GLU A 444 27.45 -20.45 10.19
CA GLU A 444 27.43 -19.52 11.34
C GLU A 444 25.99 -19.17 11.77
N ALA A 445 25.10 -18.97 10.80
CA ALA A 445 23.69 -18.69 11.06
C ALA A 445 23.00 -19.86 11.78
N VAL A 446 23.24 -21.09 11.33
CA VAL A 446 22.69 -22.30 11.97
C VAL A 446 23.31 -22.54 13.34
N ALA A 447 24.62 -22.33 13.51
CA ALA A 447 25.28 -22.43 14.81
C ALA A 447 24.71 -21.42 15.82
N THR A 448 24.49 -20.18 15.39
CA THR A 448 23.86 -19.12 16.21
C THR A 448 22.43 -19.49 16.57
N LEU A 449 21.64 -19.99 15.62
CA LEU A 449 20.28 -20.47 15.87
C LEU A 449 20.24 -21.56 16.95
N HIS A 450 21.18 -22.51 16.92
CA HIS A 450 21.28 -23.54 17.96
C HIS A 450 21.69 -22.97 19.30
N LYS A 451 22.66 -22.05 19.34
CA LYS A 451 23.07 -21.38 20.57
C LYS A 451 21.90 -20.67 21.25
N ASP A 452 21.18 -19.83 20.52
CA ASP A 452 20.05 -19.06 21.06
C ASP A 452 18.89 -19.99 21.47
N GLY A 453 18.66 -21.08 20.74
CA GLY A 453 17.67 -22.09 21.10
C GLY A 453 18.02 -22.89 22.36
N ILE A 454 19.30 -23.21 22.56
CA ILE A 454 19.80 -23.88 23.77
C ILE A 454 19.70 -22.92 24.97
N GLU A 455 20.15 -21.68 24.81
CA GLU A 455 20.03 -20.65 25.85
C GLU A 455 18.57 -20.48 26.29
N PHE A 456 17.62 -20.46 25.35
CA PHE A 456 16.20 -20.42 25.66
C PHE A 456 15.69 -21.66 26.41
N ALA A 457 16.11 -22.86 26.00
CA ALA A 457 15.70 -24.12 26.65
C ALA A 457 16.10 -24.20 28.13
N PHE A 458 17.23 -23.55 28.50
CA PHE A 458 17.75 -23.51 29.86
C PHE A 458 17.55 -22.16 30.57
N LYS A 459 16.84 -21.20 29.96
CA LYS A 459 16.69 -19.82 30.48
C LYS A 459 16.04 -19.76 31.86
N TYR A 460 15.00 -20.58 32.09
CA TYR A 460 14.24 -20.58 33.33
C TYR A 460 14.39 -21.92 34.07
N PRO A 461 14.95 -21.92 35.30
CA PRO A 461 15.02 -23.13 36.10
C PRO A 461 13.62 -23.59 36.53
N ASN A 462 13.48 -24.86 36.91
CA ASN A 462 12.19 -25.36 37.38
C ASN A 462 11.86 -24.78 38.77
N PRO A 463 10.69 -24.17 38.98
CA PRO A 463 10.27 -23.66 40.29
C PRO A 463 10.20 -24.72 41.39
N ARG A 464 10.08 -26.01 41.03
CA ARG A 464 10.03 -27.14 41.97
C ARG A 464 11.41 -27.61 42.44
N GLY A 465 12.50 -27.03 41.94
CA GLY A 465 13.88 -27.35 42.32
C GLY A 465 14.73 -27.89 41.16
N THR A 466 16.04 -27.95 41.37
CA THR A 466 17.04 -28.38 40.37
C THR A 466 16.97 -29.85 39.99
N GLU A 467 16.26 -30.67 40.77
CA GLU A 467 16.00 -32.08 40.48
C GLU A 467 14.97 -32.25 39.35
N PHE A 468 14.21 -31.21 39.03
CA PHE A 468 13.22 -31.21 37.97
C PHE A 468 13.77 -30.58 36.69
N PRO A 469 13.36 -31.05 35.50
CA PRO A 469 13.84 -30.52 34.24
C PRO A 469 13.46 -29.04 34.08
N PRO A 470 14.32 -28.21 33.45
CA PRO A 470 13.99 -26.81 33.14
C PRO A 470 12.66 -26.66 32.40
N LEU A 471 11.99 -25.53 32.60
CA LEU A 471 10.64 -25.30 32.05
C LEU A 471 10.59 -25.41 30.53
N ASN A 472 11.64 -24.94 29.86
CA ASN A 472 11.69 -24.88 28.39
C ASN A 472 12.43 -26.06 27.76
N LEU A 473 12.75 -27.12 28.52
CA LEU A 473 13.59 -28.23 28.02
C LEU A 473 12.99 -28.89 26.76
N ALA A 474 11.66 -28.99 26.68
CA ALA A 474 10.98 -29.59 25.53
C ALA A 474 11.17 -28.80 24.22
N PHE A 475 11.58 -27.53 24.27
CA PHE A 475 11.92 -26.74 23.08
C PHE A 475 13.07 -27.36 22.26
N LEU A 476 13.94 -28.15 22.89
CA LEU A 476 15.01 -28.87 22.18
C LEU A 476 14.46 -29.84 21.14
N GLU A 477 13.23 -30.34 21.28
CA GLU A 477 12.59 -31.17 20.24
C GLU A 477 12.28 -30.37 18.98
N VAL A 478 11.86 -29.11 19.13
CA VAL A 478 11.67 -28.18 18.01
C VAL A 478 13.02 -27.84 17.38
N LEU A 479 14.01 -27.53 18.23
CA LEU A 479 15.37 -27.21 17.78
C LEU A 479 16.03 -28.38 17.03
N SER A 480 15.67 -29.62 17.36
CA SER A 480 16.23 -30.82 16.73
C SER A 480 15.98 -30.90 15.22
N GLU A 481 14.93 -30.25 14.70
CA GLU A 481 14.61 -30.19 13.28
C GLU A 481 15.72 -29.46 12.48
N PHE A 482 16.47 -28.55 13.13
CA PHE A 482 17.59 -27.82 12.52
C PHE A 482 18.92 -28.60 12.54
N SER A 483 19.04 -29.65 13.36
CA SER A 483 20.28 -30.43 13.53
C SER A 483 20.77 -31.12 12.25
N SER A 484 19.89 -31.31 11.27
CA SER A 484 20.24 -31.82 9.93
C SER A 484 21.06 -30.80 9.11
N LYS A 485 20.99 -29.52 9.46
CA LYS A 485 21.67 -28.41 8.78
C LYS A 485 23.03 -28.06 9.40
N LEU A 486 23.33 -28.54 10.61
CA LEU A 486 24.66 -28.43 11.22
C LEU A 486 25.67 -29.34 10.54
N ILE A 487 26.87 -28.80 10.29
CA ILE A 487 28.01 -29.61 9.84
C ILE A 487 28.58 -30.45 11.00
N ARG A 488 29.26 -31.55 10.67
CA ARG A 488 29.80 -32.49 11.67
C ARG A 488 30.72 -31.85 12.72
N GLN A 489 31.52 -30.84 12.34
CA GLN A 489 32.43 -30.16 13.26
C GLN A 489 31.67 -29.35 14.32
N ASP A 490 30.63 -28.64 13.89
CA ASP A 490 29.86 -27.76 14.78
C ASP A 490 28.93 -28.55 15.68
N LYS A 491 28.49 -29.76 15.29
CA LYS A 491 27.74 -30.68 16.17
C LYS A 491 28.46 -31.09 17.45
N LYS A 492 29.79 -30.90 17.53
CA LYS A 492 30.57 -31.12 18.77
C LYS A 492 30.71 -29.83 19.58
N THR A 493 30.57 -28.69 18.93
CA THR A 493 30.75 -27.35 19.52
C THR A 493 29.45 -26.85 20.14
N VAL A 494 28.34 -27.08 19.43
CA VAL A 494 26.96 -27.07 19.94
C VAL A 494 26.76 -28.30 20.81
#